data_AF-A0A6C8H4B2-F1
#
_entry.id   AF-A0A6C8H4B2-F1
#
_cell.length_a   1.000
_cell.length_b   1.000
_cell.length_c   1.000
_cell.angle_alpha   90.00
_cell.angle_beta   90.00
_cell.angle_gamma   90.00
#
_symmetry.space_group_name_H-M   'P 1'
#
loop_
_entity.id
_entity.type
_entity.pdbx_description
1 polymer ?
#
loop_
_entity_poly.entity_id
_entity_poly.type
_entity_poly.pdbx_seq_one_letter_code
_entity_poly.pdbx_strand_id
1 'polypeptide(L)'
;MRAFNSLNQVGASALSNEIAAGSVFFAVGGIWWLVAVLGKMPPALGKVWLLVSMALGVAFIWAMTLVYQIDTVPTWYNGYTTLAFFLTAFLCGPVFAALLLRIARVPFCSVTFASISGLALVVCVAVIVLQGLSLSAIHSSVQQASHLAPDYGMLQVWRIVLLAAGLGCWLCPLIRRREPHTVGLLLGVVLVLAGEIIGRGLFYGLHMTVGMAVAG
;
A
#
# COMPACT_ATOMS: atom_id res chain seq x y z
N MET A 1 27.12 -12.45 -7.56
CA MET A 1 26.78 -12.93 -8.91
C MET A 1 25.28 -12.96 -9.23
N ARG A 2 24.35 -13.19 -8.28
CA ARG A 2 22.89 -13.22 -8.56
C ARG A 2 22.26 -11.86 -8.92
N ALA A 3 22.68 -10.76 -8.27
CA ALA A 3 22.13 -9.42 -8.52
C ALA A 3 22.48 -8.84 -9.91
N PHE A 4 23.67 -9.15 -10.43
CA PHE A 4 24.05 -8.76 -11.80
C PHE A 4 23.29 -9.56 -12.87
N ASN A 5 22.93 -10.81 -12.57
CA ASN A 5 22.15 -11.64 -13.49
C ASN A 5 20.67 -11.23 -13.55
N SER A 6 20.11 -10.69 -12.45
CA SER A 6 18.76 -10.13 -12.49
C SER A 6 18.71 -8.84 -13.31
N LEU A 7 19.72 -7.97 -13.24
CA LEU A 7 19.83 -6.77 -14.08
C LEU A 7 19.93 -7.08 -15.58
N ASN A 8 20.46 -8.26 -15.95
CA ASN A 8 20.57 -8.71 -17.34
C ASN A 8 19.24 -9.25 -17.91
N GLN A 9 18.17 -9.33 -17.11
CA GLN A 9 16.82 -9.76 -17.49
C GLN A 9 15.74 -8.70 -17.27
N VAL A 10 16.12 -7.42 -17.17
CA VAL A 10 15.15 -6.32 -17.12
C VAL A 10 14.33 -6.35 -18.41
N GLY A 11 13.02 -6.54 -18.28
CA GLY A 11 12.08 -6.77 -19.39
C GLY A 11 11.53 -8.21 -19.49
N ALA A 12 12.21 -9.22 -18.93
CA ALA A 12 11.81 -10.63 -19.05
C ALA A 12 11.23 -11.24 -17.76
N SER A 13 11.53 -10.68 -16.58
CA SER A 13 11.05 -11.19 -15.29
C SER A 13 10.42 -10.07 -14.47
N ALA A 14 9.22 -10.32 -13.92
CA ALA A 14 8.52 -9.38 -13.06
C ALA A 14 9.35 -8.99 -11.82
N LEU A 15 10.08 -9.96 -11.23
CA LEU A 15 10.95 -9.73 -10.08
C LEU A 15 12.16 -8.86 -10.42
N SER A 16 12.73 -9.02 -11.63
CA SER A 16 13.81 -8.15 -12.12
C SER A 16 13.31 -6.70 -12.32
N ASN A 17 12.13 -6.55 -12.92
CA ASN A 17 11.51 -5.24 -13.16
C ASN A 17 11.18 -4.51 -11.85
N GLU A 18 10.75 -5.22 -10.80
CA GLU A 18 10.53 -4.64 -9.47
C GLU A 18 11.82 -4.08 -8.86
N ILE A 19 12.90 -4.88 -8.85
CA ILE A 19 14.21 -4.46 -8.31
C ILE A 19 14.75 -3.25 -9.08
N ALA A 20 14.64 -3.28 -10.41
CA ALA A 20 15.08 -2.18 -11.26
C ALA A 20 14.26 -0.91 -11.02
N ALA A 21 12.92 -1.01 -11.00
CA ALA A 21 12.04 0.12 -10.73
C ALA A 21 12.27 0.72 -9.35
N GLY A 22 12.44 -0.12 -8.31
CA GLY A 22 12.75 0.31 -6.96
C GLY A 22 14.11 1.03 -6.89
N SER A 23 15.14 0.46 -7.53
CA SER A 23 16.48 1.07 -7.56
C SER A 23 16.47 2.44 -8.23
N VAL A 24 15.75 2.58 -9.36
CA VAL A 24 15.59 3.85 -10.06
C VAL A 24 14.82 4.86 -9.20
N PHE A 25 13.72 4.47 -8.57
CA PHE A 25 12.96 5.34 -7.69
C PHE A 25 13.81 5.86 -6.52
N PHE A 26 14.53 4.97 -5.83
CA PHE A 26 15.41 5.36 -4.71
C PHE A 26 16.58 6.22 -5.16
N ALA A 27 17.19 5.93 -6.31
CA ALA A 27 18.28 6.75 -6.85
C ALA A 27 17.79 8.16 -7.21
N VAL A 28 16.69 8.26 -7.96
CA VAL A 28 16.14 9.55 -8.40
C VAL A 28 15.62 10.36 -7.21
N GLY A 29 14.91 9.74 -6.27
CA GLY A 29 14.44 10.40 -5.05
C GLY A 29 15.56 10.77 -4.08
N GLY A 30 16.56 9.91 -3.92
CA GLY A 30 17.71 10.12 -3.04
C GLY A 30 18.64 11.23 -3.54
N ILE A 31 18.92 11.24 -4.86
CA ILE A 31 19.71 12.31 -5.50
C ILE A 31 18.99 13.65 -5.35
N TRP A 32 17.68 13.67 -5.60
CA TRP A 32 16.88 14.88 -5.38
C TRP A 32 17.02 15.42 -3.97
N TRP A 33 16.81 14.56 -2.96
CA TRP A 33 16.91 14.93 -1.56
C TRP A 33 18.30 15.46 -1.21
N LEU A 34 19.36 14.80 -1.68
CA LEU A 34 20.74 15.21 -1.42
C LEU A 34 21.06 16.58 -2.04
N VAL A 35 20.68 16.80 -3.30
CA VAL A 35 20.90 18.09 -3.98
C VAL A 35 20.07 19.22 -3.34
N ALA A 36 18.86 18.91 -2.90
CA ALA A 36 18.00 19.85 -2.17
C ALA A 36 18.60 20.24 -0.81
N VAL A 37 19.10 19.27 -0.02
CA VAL A 37 19.77 19.52 1.26
C VAL A 37 21.04 20.35 1.09
N LEU A 38 21.78 20.15 0.00
CA LEU A 38 22.97 20.94 -0.32
C LEU A 38 22.67 22.37 -0.81
N GLY A 39 21.39 22.75 -0.95
CA GLY A 39 20.98 24.07 -1.42
C GLY A 39 21.37 24.36 -2.88
N LYS A 40 21.81 23.35 -3.64
CA LYS A 40 22.27 23.49 -5.02
C LYS A 40 21.15 23.35 -6.05
N MET A 41 19.89 23.18 -5.60
CA MET A 41 18.78 22.87 -6.49
C MET A 41 18.05 24.13 -6.96
N PRO A 42 17.98 24.39 -8.28
CA PRO A 42 17.10 25.43 -8.82
C PRO A 42 15.63 25.08 -8.55
N PRO A 43 14.79 26.05 -8.15
CA PRO A 43 13.41 25.78 -7.72
C PRO A 43 12.52 25.21 -8.83
N ALA A 44 12.72 25.60 -10.09
CA ALA A 44 11.97 25.03 -11.22
C ALA A 44 12.37 23.58 -11.50
N LEU A 45 13.69 23.29 -11.52
CA LEU A 45 14.23 21.95 -11.69
C LEU A 45 13.77 21.03 -10.55
N GLY A 46 13.78 21.53 -9.31
CA GLY A 46 13.29 20.83 -8.12
C GLY A 46 11.86 20.35 -8.25
N LYS A 47 10.96 21.19 -8.78
CA LYS A 47 9.55 20.83 -9.01
C LYS A 47 9.37 19.76 -10.08
N VAL A 48 10.04 19.92 -11.23
CA VAL A 48 9.98 18.92 -12.32
C VAL A 48 10.51 17.57 -11.84
N TRP A 49 11.64 17.58 -11.12
CA TRP A 49 12.22 16.37 -10.58
C TRP A 49 11.30 15.69 -9.55
N LEU A 50 10.63 16.47 -8.71
CA LEU A 50 9.66 15.94 -7.76
C LEU A 50 8.49 15.24 -8.48
N LEU A 51 7.98 15.81 -9.58
CA LEU A 51 6.97 15.17 -10.42
C LEU A 51 7.47 13.84 -11.02
N VAL A 52 8.72 13.82 -11.50
CA VAL A 52 9.35 12.60 -12.00
C VAL A 52 9.46 11.54 -10.89
N SER A 53 9.90 11.92 -9.69
CA SER A 53 9.97 11.02 -8.53
C SER A 53 8.59 10.47 -8.15
N MET A 54 7.53 11.30 -8.19
CA MET A 54 6.16 10.83 -7.94
C MET A 54 5.71 9.81 -8.99
N ALA A 55 5.99 10.06 -10.28
CA ALA A 55 5.67 9.13 -11.35
C ALA A 55 6.42 7.80 -11.21
N LEU A 56 7.70 7.85 -10.84
CA LEU A 56 8.50 6.66 -10.55
C LEU A 56 7.98 5.89 -9.34
N GLY A 57 7.47 6.58 -8.32
CA GLY A 57 6.83 5.93 -7.17
C GLY A 57 5.57 5.17 -7.56
N VAL A 58 4.74 5.74 -8.44
CA VAL A 58 3.56 5.05 -9.00
C VAL A 58 3.98 3.84 -9.85
N ALA A 59 4.99 4.00 -10.71
CA ALA A 59 5.54 2.92 -11.52
C ALA A 59 6.15 1.80 -10.66
N PHE A 60 6.77 2.14 -9.52
CA PHE A 60 7.32 1.17 -8.59
C PHE A 60 6.23 0.35 -7.90
N ILE A 61 5.15 0.98 -7.43
CA ILE A 61 3.99 0.26 -6.87
C ILE A 61 3.39 -0.65 -7.94
N TRP A 62 3.26 -0.17 -9.19
CA TRP A 62 2.80 -0.99 -10.30
C TRP A 62 3.71 -2.19 -10.53
N ALA A 63 5.03 -2.00 -10.58
CA ALA A 63 6.00 -3.08 -10.74
C ALA A 63 5.88 -4.12 -9.61
N MET A 64 5.68 -3.71 -8.36
CA MET A 64 5.38 -4.63 -7.25
C MET A 64 4.13 -5.46 -7.52
N THR A 65 3.05 -4.86 -8.03
CA THR A 65 1.80 -5.61 -8.28
C THR A 65 1.97 -6.68 -9.36
N LEU A 66 2.80 -6.43 -10.38
CA LEU A 66 3.09 -7.39 -11.45
C LEU A 66 3.82 -8.64 -10.94
N VAL A 67 4.57 -8.52 -9.83
CA VAL A 67 5.25 -9.66 -9.20
C VAL A 67 4.23 -10.63 -8.58
N TYR A 68 3.07 -10.15 -8.16
CA TYR A 68 2.02 -10.97 -7.57
C TYR A 68 0.96 -11.44 -8.57
N GLN A 69 0.87 -10.82 -9.75
CA GLN A 69 0.00 -11.25 -10.84
C GLN A 69 0.63 -12.43 -11.61
N ILE A 70 0.97 -13.51 -10.90
CA ILE A 70 1.49 -14.73 -11.51
C ILE A 70 0.31 -15.66 -11.81
N ASP A 71 0.25 -16.17 -13.05
CA ASP A 71 -0.85 -17.04 -13.52
C ASP A 71 -1.02 -18.32 -12.68
N THR A 72 0.01 -18.74 -11.93
CA THR A 72 0.01 -19.95 -11.11
C THR A 72 -0.76 -19.80 -9.78
N VAL A 73 -1.14 -18.57 -9.40
CA VAL A 73 -1.89 -18.28 -8.16
C VAL A 73 -3.13 -17.44 -8.50
N PRO A 74 -4.27 -18.08 -8.85
CA PRO A 74 -5.49 -17.39 -9.26
C PRO A 74 -6.06 -16.45 -8.19
N THR A 75 -5.76 -16.70 -6.92
CA THR A 75 -6.21 -15.82 -5.82
C THR A 75 -5.48 -14.48 -5.82
N TRP A 76 -4.30 -14.40 -6.43
CA TRP A 76 -3.52 -13.16 -6.56
C TRP A 76 -3.68 -12.53 -7.94
N TYR A 77 -3.99 -13.32 -8.96
CA TYR A 77 -4.29 -12.87 -10.33
C TYR A 77 -5.68 -12.22 -10.44
N ASN A 78 -5.84 -11.04 -9.82
CA ASN A 78 -7.07 -10.26 -9.88
C ASN A 78 -6.76 -8.75 -9.72
N GLY A 79 -7.59 -7.90 -10.33
CA GLY A 79 -7.50 -6.45 -10.19
C GLY A 79 -7.64 -5.94 -8.75
N TYR A 80 -8.27 -6.72 -7.87
CA TYR A 80 -8.33 -6.39 -6.44
C TYR A 80 -6.96 -6.37 -5.77
N THR A 81 -6.02 -7.22 -6.19
CA THR A 81 -4.64 -7.21 -5.69
C THR A 81 -3.98 -5.88 -6.01
N THR A 82 -4.03 -5.46 -7.28
CA THR A 82 -3.46 -4.18 -7.73
C THR A 82 -4.07 -3.01 -6.96
N LEU A 83 -5.40 -2.96 -6.86
CA LEU A 83 -6.10 -1.93 -6.08
C LEU A 83 -5.67 -1.92 -4.61
N ALA A 84 -5.56 -3.09 -3.97
CA ALA A 84 -5.16 -3.18 -2.57
C ALA A 84 -3.76 -2.59 -2.32
N PHE A 85 -2.80 -2.83 -3.22
CA PHE A 85 -1.46 -2.25 -3.10
C PHE A 85 -1.45 -0.73 -3.22
N PHE A 86 -2.17 -0.16 -4.19
CA PHE A 86 -2.30 1.30 -4.30
C PHE A 86 -3.05 1.90 -3.11
N LEU A 87 -4.10 1.23 -2.62
CA LEU A 87 -4.84 1.68 -1.44
C LEU A 87 -3.98 1.70 -0.18
N THR A 88 -3.07 0.73 0.02
CA THR A 88 -2.07 0.79 1.10
C THR A 88 -1.26 2.09 1.04
N ALA A 89 -0.83 2.52 -0.15
CA ALA A 89 -0.07 3.76 -0.30
C ALA A 89 -0.90 5.00 0.04
N PHE A 90 -2.18 5.05 -0.35
CA PHE A 90 -3.09 6.16 -0.03
C PHE A 90 -3.59 6.17 1.43
N LEU A 91 -3.55 5.03 2.11
CA LEU A 91 -3.90 4.91 3.53
C LEU A 91 -2.71 5.29 4.42
N CYS A 92 -1.53 4.70 4.18
CA CYS A 92 -0.34 4.93 5.00
C CYS A 92 0.38 6.24 4.66
N GLY A 93 0.51 6.55 3.37
CA GLY A 93 1.35 7.65 2.88
C GLY A 93 0.94 9.02 3.42
N PRO A 94 -0.33 9.44 3.30
CA PRO A 94 -0.76 10.75 3.77
C PRO A 94 -0.70 10.91 5.29
N VAL A 95 -0.98 9.86 6.07
CA VAL A 95 -0.89 9.90 7.54
C VAL A 95 0.56 10.05 7.99
N PHE A 96 1.48 9.29 7.36
CA PHE A 96 2.91 9.40 7.63
C PHE A 96 3.48 10.76 7.18
N ALA A 97 3.08 11.25 6.00
CA ALA A 97 3.45 12.58 5.52
C ALA A 97 2.94 13.68 6.46
N ALA A 98 1.70 13.57 6.94
CA ALA A 98 1.13 14.51 7.90
C ALA A 98 1.92 14.54 9.21
N LEU A 99 2.34 13.37 9.73
CA LEU A 99 3.20 13.28 10.91
C LEU A 99 4.53 14.00 10.69
N LEU A 100 5.23 13.71 9.57
CA LEU A 100 6.53 14.31 9.25
C LEU A 100 6.43 15.83 9.06
N LEU A 101 5.46 16.31 8.29
CA LEU A 101 5.25 17.74 8.07
C LEU A 101 4.87 18.45 9.37
N ARG A 102 4.12 17.78 10.26
CA ARG A 102 3.79 18.31 11.59
C ARG A 102 5.02 18.42 12.48
N ILE A 103 5.89 17.41 12.50
CA ILE A 103 7.16 17.44 13.24
C ILE A 103 8.07 18.56 12.69
N ALA A 104 8.14 18.71 11.37
CA ALA A 104 8.90 19.74 10.69
C ALA A 104 8.28 21.16 10.79
N ARG A 105 7.09 21.29 11.39
CA ARG A 105 6.31 22.54 11.50
C ARG A 105 6.07 23.24 10.15
N VAL A 106 5.96 22.46 9.09
CA VAL A 106 5.64 22.96 7.74
C VAL A 106 4.12 23.02 7.60
N PRO A 107 3.53 24.15 7.18
CA PRO A 107 2.09 24.22 6.93
C PRO A 107 1.72 23.35 5.72
N PHE A 108 0.64 22.59 5.84
CA PHE A 108 0.10 21.76 4.76
C PHE A 108 -1.42 21.68 4.84
N CYS A 109 -2.07 21.39 3.72
CA CYS A 109 -3.52 21.23 3.64
C CYS A 109 -3.98 19.90 4.26
N SER A 110 -4.00 19.83 5.59
CA SER A 110 -4.31 18.60 6.32
C SER A 110 -5.68 18.01 5.98
N VAL A 111 -6.66 18.85 5.62
CA VAL A 111 -8.01 18.41 5.22
C VAL A 111 -7.97 17.64 3.91
N THR A 112 -7.19 18.09 2.91
CA THR A 112 -7.09 17.43 1.60
C THR A 112 -6.41 16.07 1.71
N PHE A 113 -5.33 15.97 2.50
CA PHE A 113 -4.66 14.69 2.71
C PHE A 113 -5.55 13.72 3.51
N ALA A 114 -6.26 14.22 4.52
CA ALA A 114 -7.20 13.42 5.30
C ALA A 114 -8.40 12.94 4.46
N SER A 115 -8.92 13.78 3.56
CA SER A 115 -10.03 13.38 2.68
C SER A 115 -9.62 12.33 1.65
N ILE A 116 -8.40 12.42 1.11
CA ILE A 116 -7.84 11.38 0.22
C ILE A 116 -7.74 10.04 0.96
N SER A 117 -7.18 10.01 2.17
CA SER A 117 -7.10 8.77 2.96
C SER A 117 -8.47 8.26 3.41
N GLY A 118 -9.42 9.17 3.71
CA GLY A 118 -10.80 8.80 4.02
C GLY A 118 -11.50 8.14 2.82
N LEU A 119 -11.34 8.69 1.63
CA LEU A 119 -11.85 8.08 0.40
C LEU A 119 -11.18 6.73 0.13
N ALA A 120 -9.86 6.64 0.31
CA ALA A 120 -9.12 5.38 0.17
C ALA A 120 -9.63 4.32 1.15
N LEU A 121 -10.00 4.68 2.38
CA LEU A 121 -10.62 3.75 3.34
C LEU A 121 -11.95 3.22 2.83
N VAL A 122 -12.81 4.09 2.30
CA VAL A 122 -14.11 3.67 1.75
C VAL A 122 -13.93 2.70 0.58
N VAL A 123 -13.03 3.01 -0.35
CA VAL A 123 -12.70 2.13 -1.48
C VAL A 123 -12.09 0.82 -0.98
N CYS A 124 -11.24 0.86 0.05
CA CYS A 124 -10.67 -0.33 0.66
C CYS A 124 -11.75 -1.24 1.24
N VAL A 125 -12.71 -0.70 2.00
CA VAL A 125 -13.85 -1.46 2.53
C VAL A 125 -14.69 -2.05 1.39
N ALA A 126 -14.95 -1.28 0.32
CA ALA A 126 -15.68 -1.79 -0.83
C ALA A 126 -14.94 -2.95 -1.53
N VAL A 127 -13.63 -2.82 -1.75
CA VAL A 127 -12.79 -3.88 -2.31
C VAL A 127 -12.80 -5.12 -1.42
N ILE A 128 -12.70 -4.96 -0.10
CA ILE A 128 -12.78 -6.05 0.87
C ILE A 128 -14.10 -6.81 0.76
N VAL A 129 -15.22 -6.08 0.68
CA VAL A 129 -16.56 -6.69 0.57
C VAL A 129 -16.72 -7.39 -0.78
N LEU A 130 -16.37 -6.74 -1.89
CA LEU A 130 -16.47 -7.33 -3.23
C LEU A 130 -15.55 -8.55 -3.40
N GLN A 131 -14.34 -8.49 -2.84
CA GLN A 131 -13.44 -9.64 -2.80
C GLN A 131 -14.07 -10.77 -1.95
N GLY A 132 -14.62 -10.47 -0.77
CA GLY A 132 -15.34 -11.46 0.04
C GLY A 132 -16.52 -12.11 -0.70
N LEU A 133 -17.30 -11.32 -1.45
CA LEU A 133 -18.43 -11.81 -2.24
C LEU A 133 -17.98 -12.66 -3.43
N SER A 134 -16.92 -12.26 -4.14
CA SER A 134 -16.36 -13.05 -5.25
C SER A 134 -15.75 -14.37 -4.76
N LEU A 135 -15.12 -14.40 -3.58
CA LEU A 135 -14.71 -15.65 -2.94
C LEU A 135 -15.92 -16.52 -2.53
N SER A 136 -17.03 -15.91 -2.09
CA SER A 136 -18.26 -16.65 -1.73
C SER A 136 -19.02 -17.22 -2.93
N ALA A 137 -18.77 -16.71 -4.15
CA ALA A 137 -19.38 -17.17 -5.39
C ALA A 137 -18.64 -18.37 -6.03
N ILE A 138 -17.43 -18.71 -5.54
CA ILE A 138 -16.69 -19.89 -5.99
C ILE A 138 -17.16 -21.10 -5.18
N HIS A 139 -18.17 -21.80 -5.70
CA HIS A 139 -18.59 -23.10 -5.21
C HIS A 139 -17.84 -24.21 -5.98
N SER A 140 -16.78 -24.78 -5.39
CA SER A 140 -16.29 -26.10 -5.80
C SER A 140 -16.65 -27.14 -4.73
N SER A 141 -17.05 -28.32 -5.18
CA SER A 141 -17.82 -29.33 -4.44
C SER A 141 -17.07 -30.05 -3.29
N VAL A 142 -15.94 -29.55 -2.80
CA VAL A 142 -15.18 -30.22 -1.72
C VAL A 142 -14.69 -29.31 -0.60
N GLN A 143 -14.47 -28.00 -0.79
CA GLN A 143 -14.11 -27.09 0.32
C GLN A 143 -14.60 -25.66 0.04
N GLN A 144 -15.48 -25.15 0.92
CA GLN A 144 -15.88 -23.74 0.94
C GLN A 144 -14.66 -22.90 1.33
N ALA A 145 -14.29 -21.88 0.54
CA ALA A 145 -13.14 -21.01 0.81
C ALA A 145 -13.20 -20.30 2.18
N SER A 146 -14.36 -20.34 2.87
CA SER A 146 -14.53 -19.94 4.27
C SER A 146 -13.82 -20.85 5.29
N HIS A 147 -13.33 -22.03 4.89
CA HIS A 147 -12.54 -22.93 5.75
C HIS A 147 -11.01 -22.77 5.61
N LEU A 148 -10.50 -21.98 4.65
CA LEU A 148 -9.05 -21.75 4.52
C LEU A 148 -8.48 -20.78 5.56
N ALA A 149 -9.33 -19.98 6.21
CA ALA A 149 -8.96 -19.23 7.41
C ALA A 149 -10.22 -19.06 8.27
N PRO A 150 -10.44 -19.89 9.30
CA PRO A 150 -11.58 -19.78 10.20
C PRO A 150 -11.77 -18.37 10.81
N ASP A 151 -10.72 -17.54 10.79
CA ASP A 151 -10.71 -16.16 11.27
C ASP A 151 -10.69 -15.07 10.18
N TYR A 152 -10.83 -15.40 8.88
CA TYR A 152 -10.70 -14.41 7.79
C TYR A 152 -11.62 -13.20 7.97
N GLY A 153 -12.89 -13.45 8.28
CA GLY A 153 -13.87 -12.40 8.54
C GLY A 153 -13.51 -11.57 9.78
N MET A 154 -13.07 -12.22 10.86
CA MET A 154 -12.70 -11.54 12.11
C MET A 154 -11.45 -10.66 11.94
N LEU A 155 -10.42 -11.17 11.26
CA LEU A 155 -9.19 -10.42 10.96
C LEU A 155 -9.45 -9.25 10.02
N GLN A 156 -10.36 -9.41 9.06
CA GLN A 156 -10.75 -8.32 8.17
C GLN A 156 -11.53 -7.22 8.90
N VAL A 157 -12.39 -7.58 9.86
CA VAL A 157 -13.05 -6.61 10.74
C VAL A 157 -12.02 -5.87 11.59
N TRP A 158 -11.06 -6.58 12.21
CA TRP A 158 -9.98 -5.94 12.97
C TRP A 158 -9.15 -5.00 12.11
N ARG A 159 -8.83 -5.38 10.87
CA ARG A 159 -8.15 -4.50 9.92
C ARG A 159 -8.94 -3.21 9.70
N ILE A 160 -10.23 -3.29 9.39
CA ILE A 160 -11.08 -2.12 9.14
C ILE A 160 -11.15 -1.23 10.39
N VAL A 161 -11.31 -1.83 11.58
CA VAL A 161 -11.35 -1.11 12.86
C VAL A 161 -10.04 -0.36 13.11
N LEU A 162 -8.89 -1.01 12.89
CA LEU A 162 -7.58 -0.38 13.07
C LEU A 162 -7.32 0.75 12.08
N LEU A 163 -7.66 0.56 10.80
CA LEU A 163 -7.53 1.59 9.78
C LEU A 163 -8.45 2.80 10.08
N ALA A 164 -9.70 2.54 10.47
CA ALA A 164 -10.67 3.57 10.82
C ALA A 164 -10.26 4.32 12.10
N ALA A 165 -9.77 3.60 13.12
CA ALA A 165 -9.27 4.22 14.36
C ALA A 165 -8.02 5.07 14.08
N GLY A 166 -7.09 4.56 13.28
CA GLY A 166 -5.85 5.27 12.94
C GLY A 166 -6.11 6.55 12.16
N LEU A 167 -7.01 6.51 11.16
CA LEU A 167 -7.46 7.70 10.46
C LEU A 167 -8.32 8.60 11.35
N GLY A 168 -9.10 8.03 12.26
CA GLY A 168 -9.90 8.76 13.26
C GLY A 168 -9.04 9.63 14.18
N CYS A 169 -7.85 9.16 14.58
CA CYS A 169 -6.90 9.96 15.35
C CYS A 169 -6.48 11.26 14.63
N TRP A 170 -6.58 11.28 13.30
CA TRP A 170 -6.28 12.45 12.48
C TRP A 170 -7.53 13.25 12.06
N LEU A 171 -8.62 12.58 11.65
CA LEU A 171 -9.86 13.23 11.22
C LEU A 171 -10.63 13.87 12.38
N CYS A 172 -10.68 13.26 13.57
CA CYS A 172 -11.45 13.78 14.70
C CYS A 172 -10.99 15.19 15.14
N PRO A 173 -9.68 15.48 15.30
CA PRO A 173 -9.19 16.85 15.53
C PRO A 173 -9.60 17.82 14.42
N LEU A 174 -9.49 17.42 13.15
CA LEU A 174 -9.81 18.26 12.00
C LEU A 174 -11.30 18.65 11.96
N ILE A 175 -12.20 17.70 12.23
CA ILE A 175 -13.65 17.94 12.32
C ILE A 175 -13.96 18.91 13.46
N ARG A 176 -13.23 18.82 14.58
CA ARG A 176 -13.33 19.75 15.72
C ARG A 176 -12.64 21.10 15.47
N ARG A 177 -12.16 21.37 14.25
CA ARG A 177 -11.38 22.56 13.88
C ARG A 177 -10.15 22.77 14.78
N ARG A 178 -9.57 21.69 15.28
CA ARG A 178 -8.34 21.66 16.06
C ARG A 178 -7.22 21.09 15.20
N GLU A 179 -6.02 21.60 15.42
CA GLU A 179 -4.85 21.00 14.76
C GLU A 179 -4.56 19.63 15.38
N PRO A 180 -4.26 18.61 14.56
CA PRO A 180 -3.92 17.29 15.08
C PRO A 180 -2.62 17.35 15.89
N HIS A 181 -2.65 16.73 17.07
CA HIS A 181 -1.47 16.59 17.91
C HIS A 181 -0.51 15.55 17.32
N THR A 182 0.80 15.79 17.45
CA THR A 182 1.85 14.87 16.97
C THR A 182 1.69 13.47 17.54
N VAL A 183 1.34 13.35 18.84
CA VAL A 183 1.09 12.05 19.49
C VAL A 183 -0.10 11.32 18.87
N GLY A 184 -1.18 12.05 18.54
CA GLY A 184 -2.34 11.49 17.87
C GLY A 184 -2.03 11.00 16.45
N LEU A 185 -1.23 11.76 15.71
CA LEU A 185 -0.74 11.34 14.38
C LEU A 185 0.18 10.12 14.46
N LEU A 186 1.07 10.07 15.45
CA LEU A 186 1.96 8.92 15.67
C LEU A 186 1.14 7.66 15.97
N LEU A 187 0.18 7.77 16.89
CA LEU A 187 -0.76 6.68 17.17
C LEU A 187 -1.53 6.27 15.91
N GLY A 188 -1.97 7.25 15.12
CA GLY A 188 -2.63 7.02 13.83
C GLY A 188 -1.77 6.20 12.86
N VAL A 189 -0.49 6.55 12.70
CA VAL A 189 0.46 5.79 11.87
C VAL A 189 0.59 4.35 12.39
N VAL A 190 0.79 4.15 13.69
CA VAL A 190 0.96 2.81 14.28
C VAL A 190 -0.27 1.94 14.04
N LEU A 191 -1.47 2.49 14.25
CA LEU A 191 -2.72 1.77 14.03
C LEU A 191 -2.94 1.42 12.56
N VAL A 192 -2.68 2.35 11.64
CA VAL A 192 -2.80 2.10 10.20
C VAL A 192 -1.81 1.03 9.75
N LEU A 193 -0.56 1.09 10.21
CA LEU A 193 0.45 0.07 9.92
C LEU A 193 0.05 -1.31 10.46
N ALA A 194 -0.47 -1.39 11.68
CA ALA A 194 -0.97 -2.64 12.25
C ALA A 194 -2.11 -3.23 11.41
N GLY A 195 -3.07 -2.41 10.97
CA GLY A 195 -4.16 -2.84 10.08
C GLY A 195 -3.65 -3.34 8.73
N GLU A 196 -2.68 -2.66 8.13
CA GLU A 196 -2.08 -3.09 6.86
C GLU A 196 -1.26 -4.38 7.02
N ILE A 197 -0.55 -4.59 8.14
CA ILE A 197 0.15 -5.86 8.43
C ILE A 197 -0.85 -7.02 8.47
N ILE A 198 -2.01 -6.84 9.11
CA ILE A 198 -3.08 -7.85 9.08
C ILE A 198 -3.56 -8.08 7.65
N GLY A 199 -3.79 -7.01 6.88
CA GLY A 199 -4.17 -7.12 5.47
C GLY A 199 -3.16 -7.90 4.62
N ARG A 200 -1.87 -7.69 4.85
CA ARG A 200 -0.79 -8.45 4.19
C ARG A 200 -0.72 -9.89 4.67
N GLY A 201 -0.89 -10.14 5.96
CA GLY A 201 -1.00 -11.49 6.51
C GLY A 201 -2.15 -12.28 5.87
N LEU A 202 -3.31 -11.64 5.72
CA LEU A 202 -4.46 -12.23 5.01
C LEU A 202 -4.16 -12.47 3.53
N PHE A 203 -3.53 -11.51 2.85
CA PHE A 203 -3.14 -11.66 1.44
C PHE A 203 -2.22 -12.87 1.20
N TYR A 204 -1.22 -13.07 2.06
CA TYR A 204 -0.33 -14.23 1.98
C TYR A 204 -1.01 -15.52 2.45
N GLY A 205 -1.92 -15.45 3.42
CA GLY A 205 -2.73 -16.58 3.87
C GLY A 205 -3.67 -17.11 2.79
N LEU A 206 -4.08 -16.26 1.83
CA LEU A 206 -4.88 -16.63 0.66
C LEU A 206 -4.04 -17.22 -0.50
N HIS A 207 -2.77 -17.56 -0.27
CA HIS A 207 -1.93 -18.23 -1.27
C HIS A 207 -2.43 -19.67 -1.50
N MET A 208 -3.35 -19.83 -2.46
CA MET A 208 -3.74 -21.14 -2.99
C MET A 208 -2.95 -21.40 -4.26
N THR A 209 -2.05 -22.38 -4.22
CA THR A 209 -1.34 -22.84 -5.42
C THR A 209 -2.21 -23.85 -6.15
N VAL A 210 -2.45 -23.63 -7.44
CA VAL A 210 -3.12 -24.63 -8.28
C VAL A 210 -2.05 -25.61 -8.75
N GLY A 211 -2.30 -26.91 -8.55
CA GLY A 211 -1.39 -27.98 -8.99
C GLY A 211 -0.75 -28.80 -7.87
N MET A 212 -0.93 -28.43 -6.60
CA MET A 212 -0.73 -29.38 -5.50
C MET A 212 -2.02 -30.18 -5.35
N ALA A 213 -1.98 -31.44 -5.79
CA ALA A 213 -2.95 -32.43 -5.35
C ALA A 213 -2.87 -32.46 -3.81
N VAL A 214 -3.86 -31.89 -3.15
CA VAL A 214 -4.12 -32.23 -1.76
C VAL A 214 -4.55 -33.70 -1.82
N ALA A 215 -3.58 -34.59 -1.65
CA ALA A 215 -3.85 -36.00 -1.41
C ALA A 215 -4.60 -36.10 -0.09
N GLY A 216 -5.92 -36.12 -0.19
CA GLY A 216 -6.83 -36.71 0.79
C GLY A 216 -7.48 -37.91 0.13
#